data_AF-A0A495KQU0-F1
#
_entry.id   AF-A0A495KQU0-F1
#
_cell.length_a   1.000
_cell.length_b   1.000
_cell.length_c   1.000
_cell.angle_alpha   90.00
_cell.angle_beta   90.00
_cell.angle_gamma   90.00
#
_symmetry.space_group_name_H-M   'P 1'
#
loop_
_entity.id
_entity.type
_entity.pdbx_description
1 polymer ?
#
loop_
_entity_poly.entity_id
_entity_poly.type
_entity_poly.pdbx_seq_one_letter_code
_entity_poly.pdbx_strand_id
1 'polypeptide(L)'
;MKNILVLCTGNSCRSQMAHGYLAHFTDSDKVTVYSAGVETHGVNALAVAIMKEDGVDISKHTSNHVEEYFEIPFDYVITVCDNAKERCPFFPTQAVKLHYNFPDPSKVKGSTMEVIEEFRRVREMIKDYCKDFVATHNL
;
A
#
# COMPACT_ATOMS: atom_id res chain seq x y z
N MET A 1 -12.90 4.96 -15.17
CA MET A 1 -12.23 4.17 -14.12
C MET A 1 -10.77 4.58 -14.12
N LYS A 2 -10.22 5.00 -12.97
CA LYS A 2 -8.79 5.21 -12.78
C LYS A 2 -8.19 4.03 -12.03
N ASN A 3 -7.02 3.58 -12.41
CA ASN A 3 -6.33 2.46 -11.77
C ASN A 3 -5.11 2.96 -10.99
N ILE A 4 -5.03 2.58 -9.72
CA ILE A 4 -3.91 2.94 -8.84
C ILE A 4 -3.18 1.67 -8.41
N LEU A 5 -1.87 1.63 -8.58
CA LEU A 5 -1.01 0.56 -8.08
C LEU A 5 -0.15 1.05 -6.92
N VAL A 6 -0.21 0.37 -5.78
CA VAL A 6 0.72 0.58 -4.67
C VAL A 6 1.79 -0.50 -4.63
N LEU A 7 3.06 -0.11 -4.69
CA LEU A 7 4.20 -1.03 -4.70
C LEU A 7 5.03 -0.94 -3.42
N CYS A 8 5.29 -2.09 -2.81
CA CYS A 8 6.34 -2.25 -1.81
C CYS A 8 7.23 -3.45 -2.14
N THR A 9 8.09 -3.88 -1.20
CA THR A 9 8.95 -5.05 -1.45
C THR A 9 8.15 -6.36 -1.43
N GLY A 10 7.55 -6.72 -0.29
CA GLY A 10 6.94 -8.04 -0.10
C GLY A 10 5.41 -8.09 -0.14
N ASN A 11 4.75 -6.99 -0.52
CA ASN A 11 3.29 -6.80 -0.48
C ASN A 11 2.60 -7.22 0.84
N SER A 12 3.24 -6.94 1.98
CA SER A 12 2.84 -7.52 3.27
C SER A 12 2.24 -6.53 4.28
N CYS A 13 2.82 -5.33 4.42
CA CYS A 13 2.42 -4.34 5.44
C CYS A 13 2.00 -3.00 4.80
N ARG A 14 3.00 -2.16 4.45
CA ARG A 14 2.78 -0.78 3.98
C ARG A 14 1.86 -0.68 2.77
N SER A 15 2.11 -1.47 1.73
CA SER A 15 1.26 -1.46 0.53
C SER A 15 -0.15 -1.96 0.79
N GLN A 16 -0.33 -2.89 1.74
CA GLN A 16 -1.65 -3.42 2.11
C GLN A 16 -2.47 -2.38 2.88
N MET A 17 -1.84 -1.70 3.83
CA MET A 17 -2.46 -0.58 4.55
C MET A 17 -2.82 0.57 3.59
N ALA A 18 -1.89 0.93 2.70
CA ALA A 18 -2.13 1.97 1.70
C ALA A 18 -3.25 1.61 0.72
N HIS A 19 -3.32 0.36 0.26
CA HIS A 19 -4.44 -0.14 -0.55
C HIS A 19 -5.76 0.05 0.21
N GLY A 20 -5.84 -0.45 1.45
CA GLY A 20 -7.04 -0.32 2.28
C GLY A 20 -7.51 1.13 2.41
N TYR A 21 -6.60 2.07 2.70
CA TYR A 21 -6.96 3.48 2.85
C TYR A 21 -7.33 4.16 1.53
N LEU A 22 -6.60 3.91 0.44
CA LEU A 22 -6.96 4.47 -0.86
C LEU A 22 -8.37 4.00 -1.25
N ALA A 23 -8.63 2.69 -1.16
CA ALA A 23 -9.95 2.14 -1.46
C ALA A 23 -11.04 2.70 -0.53
N HIS A 24 -10.71 2.96 0.75
CA HIS A 24 -11.64 3.57 1.71
C HIS A 24 -11.96 5.03 1.40
N PHE A 25 -11.00 5.80 0.89
CA PHE A 25 -11.18 7.23 0.61
C PHE A 25 -11.68 7.53 -0.82
N THR A 26 -11.58 6.60 -1.75
CA THR A 26 -12.04 6.78 -3.14
C THR A 26 -13.41 6.17 -3.41
N ASP A 27 -14.07 6.65 -4.46
CA ASP A 27 -15.31 6.07 -4.97
C ASP A 27 -15.00 4.81 -5.81
N SER A 28 -15.52 3.65 -5.38
CA SER A 28 -15.27 2.36 -6.04
C SER A 28 -15.81 2.27 -7.47
N ASP A 29 -16.77 3.12 -7.84
CA ASP A 29 -17.30 3.18 -9.21
C ASP A 29 -16.37 3.97 -10.16
N LYS A 30 -15.39 4.69 -9.59
CA LYS A 30 -14.47 5.56 -10.33
C LYS A 30 -13.02 5.10 -10.25
N VAL A 31 -12.63 4.45 -9.16
CA VAL A 31 -11.24 4.09 -8.89
C VAL A 31 -11.13 2.63 -8.51
N THR A 32 -10.17 1.95 -9.12
CA THR A 32 -9.76 0.60 -8.72
C THR A 32 -8.34 0.66 -8.16
N VAL A 33 -8.17 0.14 -6.94
CA VAL A 33 -6.89 0.13 -6.22
C VAL A 33 -6.30 -1.27 -6.25
N TYR A 34 -5.00 -1.33 -6.48
CA TYR A 34 -4.20 -2.55 -6.52
C TYR A 34 -3.00 -2.38 -5.61
N SER A 35 -2.45 -3.50 -5.14
CA SER A 35 -1.16 -3.48 -4.45
C SER A 35 -0.35 -4.70 -4.82
N ALA A 36 0.95 -4.51 -5.02
CA ALA A 36 1.86 -5.60 -5.33
C ALA A 36 3.22 -5.44 -4.65
N GLY A 37 4.03 -6.47 -4.80
CA GLY A 37 5.42 -6.52 -4.39
C GLY A 37 6.31 -7.04 -5.51
N VAL A 38 7.60 -6.72 -5.43
CA VAL A 38 8.65 -7.41 -6.21
C VAL A 38 8.96 -8.80 -5.63
N GLU A 39 8.48 -9.05 -4.42
CA GLU A 39 8.47 -10.33 -3.72
C GLU A 39 7.05 -10.51 -3.11
N THR A 40 6.69 -11.73 -2.73
CA THR A 40 5.41 -12.02 -2.06
C THR A 40 5.64 -12.68 -0.70
N HIS A 41 5.26 -12.01 0.38
CA HIS A 41 5.48 -12.48 1.76
C HIS A 41 4.19 -12.80 2.51
N GLY A 42 3.03 -12.73 1.83
CA GLY A 42 1.73 -12.86 2.48
C GLY A 42 1.32 -11.57 3.19
N VAL A 43 0.01 -11.40 3.39
CA VAL A 43 -0.53 -10.25 4.12
C VAL A 43 -0.21 -10.40 5.61
N ASN A 44 0.43 -9.39 6.20
CA ASN A 44 0.81 -9.43 7.60
C ASN A 44 -0.44 -9.39 8.50
N ALA A 45 -0.61 -10.40 9.35
CA ALA A 45 -1.76 -10.50 10.25
C ALA A 45 -1.90 -9.31 11.21
N LEU A 46 -0.78 -8.71 11.64
CA LEU A 46 -0.81 -7.51 12.48
C LEU A 46 -1.24 -6.29 11.67
N ALA A 47 -0.86 -6.16 10.40
CA ALA A 47 -1.39 -5.10 9.53
C ALA A 47 -2.92 -5.23 9.40
N VAL A 48 -3.45 -6.45 9.23
CA VAL A 48 -4.91 -6.70 9.20
C VAL A 48 -5.57 -6.26 10.51
N ALA A 49 -5.01 -6.68 11.64
CA ALA A 49 -5.56 -6.32 12.96
C ALA A 49 -5.57 -4.80 13.20
N ILE A 50 -4.48 -4.13 12.84
CA ILE A 50 -4.29 -2.69 13.06
C ILE A 50 -5.16 -1.85 12.11
N MET A 51 -5.38 -2.27 10.86
CA MET A 51 -6.32 -1.60 9.97
C MET A 51 -7.77 -1.74 10.46
N LYS A 52 -8.12 -2.90 11.03
CA LYS A 52 -9.45 -3.15 11.58
C LYS A 52 -9.81 -2.24 12.76
N GLU A 53 -8.82 -1.79 13.54
CA GLU A 53 -9.03 -0.79 14.61
C GLU A 53 -9.60 0.53 14.07
N ASP A 54 -9.31 0.87 12.81
CA ASP A 54 -9.78 2.08 12.12
C ASP A 54 -10.98 1.79 11.18
N GLY A 55 -11.59 0.61 11.32
CA GLY A 55 -12.77 0.21 10.54
C GLY A 55 -12.47 -0.21 9.09
N VAL A 56 -11.21 -0.35 8.69
CA VAL A 56 -10.81 -0.77 7.34
C VAL A 56 -10.42 -2.25 7.34
N ASP A 57 -11.24 -3.08 6.68
CA ASP A 57 -10.99 -4.53 6.61
C ASP A 57 -10.15 -4.92 5.38
N ILE A 58 -8.90 -5.30 5.60
CA ILE A 58 -7.99 -5.82 4.56
C ILE A 58 -7.80 -7.35 4.66
N SER A 59 -8.61 -8.06 5.44
CA SER A 59 -8.44 -9.51 5.70
C SER A 59 -8.62 -10.38 4.45
N LYS A 60 -9.33 -9.87 3.43
CA LYS A 60 -9.55 -10.54 2.15
C LYS A 60 -8.51 -10.18 1.09
N HIS A 61 -7.57 -9.29 1.39
CA HIS A 61 -6.50 -8.96 0.45
C HIS A 61 -5.58 -10.16 0.24
N THR A 62 -4.90 -10.15 -0.89
CA THR A 62 -3.86 -11.11 -1.25
C THR A 62 -2.52 -10.39 -1.38
N SER A 63 -1.43 -11.14 -1.20
CA SER A 63 -0.06 -10.65 -1.42
C SER A 63 0.37 -10.98 -2.85
N ASN A 64 0.18 -10.07 -3.78
CA ASN A 64 0.40 -10.29 -5.22
C ASN A 64 1.78 -9.82 -5.69
N HIS A 65 2.28 -10.49 -6.72
CA HIS A 65 3.49 -10.10 -7.43
C HIS A 65 3.18 -9.04 -8.48
N VAL A 66 4.12 -8.11 -8.71
CA VAL A 66 3.92 -6.97 -9.63
C VAL A 66 3.69 -7.40 -11.08
N GLU A 67 4.25 -8.54 -11.49
CA GLU A 67 4.08 -9.10 -12.85
C GLU A 67 2.65 -9.49 -13.17
N GLU A 68 1.84 -9.83 -12.16
CA GLU A 68 0.42 -10.17 -12.33
C GLU A 68 -0.39 -8.99 -12.91
N TYR A 69 0.15 -7.77 -12.83
CA TYR A 69 -0.56 -6.54 -13.20
C TYR A 69 0.03 -5.83 -14.41
N PHE A 70 0.95 -6.45 -15.17
CA PHE A 70 1.59 -5.81 -16.33
C PHE A 70 0.64 -5.40 -17.45
N GLU A 71 -0.52 -6.07 -17.57
CA GLU A 71 -1.52 -5.76 -18.59
C GLU A 71 -2.53 -4.68 -18.14
N ILE A 72 -2.47 -4.24 -16.89
CA ILE A 72 -3.41 -3.25 -16.34
C ILE A 72 -2.92 -1.84 -16.69
N PRO A 73 -3.74 -1.00 -17.35
CA PRO A 73 -3.39 0.37 -17.63
C PRO A 73 -3.54 1.21 -16.35
N PHE A 74 -2.43 1.43 -15.65
CA PHE A 74 -2.40 2.28 -14.46
C PHE A 74 -2.35 3.76 -14.80
N ASP A 75 -3.09 4.56 -14.03
CA ASP A 75 -3.01 6.02 -14.04
C ASP A 75 -1.99 6.52 -13.01
N TYR A 76 -1.89 5.80 -11.89
CA TYR A 76 -0.96 6.12 -10.79
C TYR A 76 -0.20 4.87 -10.32
N VAL A 77 1.09 5.02 -10.11
CA VAL A 77 1.93 4.03 -9.42
C VAL A 77 2.60 4.70 -8.23
N ILE A 78 2.29 4.23 -7.02
CA ILE A 78 2.78 4.77 -5.75
C ILE A 78 3.76 3.77 -5.13
N THR A 79 5.03 4.12 -5.06
CA THR A 79 6.04 3.30 -4.36
C THR A 79 6.13 3.74 -2.89
N VAL A 80 5.92 2.79 -1.97
CA VAL A 80 5.82 3.07 -0.53
C VAL A 80 7.04 2.62 0.29
N CYS A 81 8.08 2.15 -0.39
CA CYS A 81 9.40 1.88 0.19
C CYS A 81 10.52 2.11 -0.84
N ASP A 82 11.70 2.52 -0.37
CA ASP A 82 12.87 2.77 -1.23
C ASP A 82 13.27 1.53 -2.03
N ASN A 83 13.27 0.37 -1.38
CA ASN A 83 13.68 -0.89 -2.01
C ASN A 83 12.76 -1.29 -3.18
N ALA A 84 11.46 -0.94 -3.13
CA ALA A 84 10.58 -1.15 -4.28
C ALA A 84 10.92 -0.22 -5.43
N LYS A 85 11.25 1.05 -5.15
CA LYS A 85 11.67 2.00 -6.18
C LYS A 85 12.95 1.56 -6.89
N GLU A 86 13.91 1.01 -6.14
CA GLU A 86 15.22 0.60 -6.67
C GLU A 86 15.20 -0.77 -7.35
N ARG A 87 14.40 -1.72 -6.84
CA ARG A 87 14.34 -3.09 -7.37
C ARG A 87 13.22 -3.34 -8.35
N CYS A 88 12.32 -2.38 -8.57
CA CYS A 88 11.22 -2.62 -9.50
C CYS A 88 11.81 -2.95 -10.87
N PRO A 89 11.55 -4.16 -11.42
CA PRO A 89 11.84 -4.40 -12.83
C PRO A 89 11.13 -3.32 -13.65
N PHE A 90 11.63 -3.03 -14.85
CA PHE A 90 11.00 -2.08 -15.75
C PHE A 90 9.50 -2.34 -15.81
N PHE A 91 8.71 -1.45 -15.20
CA PHE A 91 7.26 -1.53 -15.18
C PHE A 91 6.77 -0.65 -16.34
N PRO A 92 6.37 -1.24 -17.48
CA PRO A 92 6.01 -0.50 -18.69
C PRO A 92 4.68 0.21 -18.47
N THR A 93 4.73 1.44 -17.96
CA THR A 93 3.53 2.23 -17.68
C THR A 93 3.73 3.69 -18.07
N GLN A 94 2.64 4.29 -18.55
CA GLN A 94 2.51 5.74 -18.73
C GLN A 94 1.96 6.43 -17.47
N ALA A 95 1.73 5.67 -16.39
CA ALA A 95 1.21 6.18 -15.13
C ALA A 95 2.08 7.29 -14.54
N VAL A 96 1.44 8.20 -13.81
CA VAL A 96 2.12 9.13 -12.91
C VAL A 96 2.77 8.33 -11.78
N LYS A 97 4.09 8.45 -11.65
CA LYS A 97 4.88 7.73 -10.65
C LYS A 97 5.11 8.62 -9.44
N LEU A 98 4.69 8.14 -8.28
CA LEU A 98 4.84 8.80 -6.99
C LEU A 98 5.67 7.92 -6.05
N HIS A 99 6.32 8.56 -5.10
CA HIS A 99 7.14 7.88 -4.12
C HIS A 99 7.01 8.54 -2.76
N TYR A 100 6.75 7.72 -1.75
CA TYR A 100 6.78 8.13 -0.35
C TYR A 100 7.31 6.98 0.49
N ASN A 101 8.46 7.16 1.14
CA ASN A 101 9.05 6.10 1.94
C ASN A 101 8.46 6.06 3.34
N PHE A 102 7.74 4.99 3.68
CA PHE A 102 7.28 4.76 5.04
C PHE A 102 8.24 3.83 5.81
N PRO A 103 8.45 4.07 7.12
CA PRO A 103 9.15 3.15 8.00
C PRO A 103 8.56 1.74 7.91
N ASP A 104 9.40 0.71 7.99
CA ASP A 104 8.93 -0.68 7.96
C ASP A 104 8.56 -1.15 9.37
N PRO A 105 7.26 -1.21 9.73
CA PRO A 105 6.88 -1.50 11.11
C PRO A 105 7.21 -2.94 11.50
N SER A 106 7.40 -3.84 10.51
CA SER A 106 7.76 -5.24 10.74
C SER A 106 9.21 -5.44 11.17
N LYS A 107 10.07 -4.41 11.03
CA LYS A 107 11.49 -4.47 11.42
C LYS A 107 11.76 -3.96 12.83
N VAL A 108 10.77 -3.40 13.51
CA VAL A 108 10.94 -2.93 14.89
C VAL A 108 11.18 -4.12 15.81
N LYS A 109 12.21 -4.01 16.64
CA LYS A 109 12.55 -4.97 17.69
C LYS A 109 12.17 -4.37 19.03
N GLY A 110 11.46 -5.13 19.85
CA GLY A 110 11.01 -4.68 21.16
C GLY A 110 9.93 -5.59 21.72
N SER A 111 9.28 -5.11 22.76
CA SER A 111 8.06 -5.71 23.31
C SER A 111 6.92 -5.70 22.30
N THR A 112 5.93 -6.57 22.51
CA THR A 112 4.72 -6.62 21.68
C THR A 112 4.01 -5.26 21.60
N MET A 113 3.99 -4.51 22.70
CA MET A 113 3.39 -3.18 22.75
C MET A 113 4.13 -2.17 21.88
N GLU A 114 5.47 -2.17 21.89
CA GLU A 114 6.27 -1.28 21.04
C GLU A 114 6.07 -1.58 19.55
N VAL A 115 5.98 -2.87 19.19
CA VAL A 115 5.69 -3.26 17.80
C VAL A 115 4.29 -2.81 17.38
N ILE A 116 3.27 -3.05 18.22
CA ILE A 116 1.88 -2.60 17.94
C ILE A 116 1.83 -1.08 17.75
N GLU A 117 2.49 -0.33 18.63
CA GLU A 117 2.46 1.13 18.57
C GLU A 117 3.17 1.66 17.32
N GLU A 118 4.26 1.02 16.89
CA GLU A 118 4.89 1.35 15.61
C GLU A 118 3.94 1.07 14.43
N PHE A 119 3.25 -0.07 14.43
CA PHE A 119 2.27 -0.35 13.38
C PHE A 119 1.17 0.71 13.32
N ARG A 120 0.65 1.18 14.46
CA ARG A 120 -0.31 2.29 14.51
C ARG A 120 0.29 3.59 14.00
N ARG A 121 1.50 3.94 14.43
CA ARG A 121 2.20 5.14 13.97
C ARG A 121 2.36 5.15 12.45
N VAL A 122 2.82 4.04 11.87
CA VAL A 122 2.96 3.90 10.42
C VAL A 122 1.60 3.89 9.71
N ARG A 123 0.57 3.25 10.30
CA ARG A 123 -0.81 3.31 9.79
C ARG A 123 -1.29 4.75 9.66
N GLU A 124 -1.12 5.59 10.69
CA GLU A 124 -1.54 7.00 10.64
C GLU A 124 -0.78 7.79 9.56
N MET A 125 0.54 7.59 9.42
CA MET A 125 1.31 8.22 8.35
C MET A 125 0.77 7.85 6.95
N ILE A 126 0.42 6.57 6.76
CA ILE A 126 -0.14 6.08 5.49
C ILE A 126 -1.54 6.67 5.27
N LYS A 127 -2.37 6.72 6.31
CA LYS A 127 -3.72 7.29 6.26
C LYS A 127 -3.69 8.74 5.80
N ASP A 128 -2.85 9.57 6.42
CA ASP A 128 -2.70 10.98 6.09
C ASP A 128 -2.24 11.15 4.64
N TYR A 129 -1.20 10.41 4.23
CA TYR A 129 -0.72 10.43 2.85
C TYR A 129 -1.81 10.05 1.84
N CYS A 130 -2.56 8.97 2.09
CA CYS A 130 -3.61 8.50 1.19
C CYS A 130 -4.75 9.52 1.08
N LYS A 131 -5.14 10.13 2.21
CA LYS A 131 -6.17 11.16 2.24
C LYS A 131 -5.76 12.40 1.45
N ASP A 132 -4.55 12.88 1.66
CA ASP A 132 -4.00 14.04 0.93
C ASP A 132 -3.85 13.75 -0.57
N PHE A 133 -3.41 12.54 -0.92
CA PHE A 133 -3.29 12.10 -2.31
C PHE A 133 -4.65 12.12 -3.02
N VAL A 134 -5.70 11.53 -2.41
CA VAL A 134 -7.05 11.48 -2.98
C VAL A 134 -7.61 12.89 -3.15
N ALA A 135 -7.46 13.75 -2.15
CA ALA A 135 -7.91 15.15 -2.20
C ALA A 135 -7.19 15.95 -3.31
N THR A 136 -5.86 15.79 -3.43
CA THR A 136 -5.04 16.53 -4.41
C THR A 136 -5.37 16.13 -5.85
N HIS A 137 -5.72 14.86 -6.09
CA HIS A 137 -5.93 14.31 -7.43
C HIS A 137 -7.41 14.18 -7.82
N ASN A 138 -8.33 14.66 -6.96
CA ASN A 138 -9.79 14.58 -7.13
C ASN A 138 -10.24 13.16 -7.53
N LEU A 139 -9.88 12.19 -6.69
CA LEU A 139 -10.16 10.76 -6.87
C LEU A 139 -11.37 10.29 -6.09
#